data_AF-A0A2E6PXE4-F1
#
_entry.id   AF-A0A2E6PXE4-F1
#
_cell.length_a   1.000
_cell.length_b   1.000
_cell.length_c   1.000
_cell.angle_alpha   90.00
_cell.angle_beta   90.00
_cell.angle_gamma   90.00
#
_symmetry.space_group_name_H-M   'P 1'
#
loop_
_entity.id
_entity.type
_entity.pdbx_description
1 polymer ?
#
loop_
_entity_poly.entity_id
_entity_poly.type
_entity_poly.pdbx_seq_one_letter_code
_entity_poly.pdbx_strand_id
1 'polypeptide(L)'
;MRILFYLSFILVFNFNSLGQICGTDEYNEPFIKKNPQKYAQIERGIQNYLNTPKLKTAHKVIIPVVFHVIWQDDNENLPDSVLHQQLEVLNESFNARNSDTIILTDTLKRWVDNFEISFELAYEDPDGLPTGGITRTNTIISAFSYYGNLVKFNEYGKAPWPTDRYLNIWVCDLYNYLLGYAQFPGGPEETDGIVLDWQTVGNQQYPWSYTDPAFSAWVGGRVAVHEIGHWLNLYHPWGNNGQCTEDHIPETGSQGGPVYPSAECPDTLFSTCDPSERVFVKHYMDYGGNNCLVCFTKNQVLRGLASLNTYRAEMIENYQPHPTIDNFSDIKINPTLTRGKVYIELPPFEGVVNIKVYDIKGRITKNISTLQRFNELHLHNPPGVYLIDIYHNQNKIFNQKIIVSPASSYGGR
;
A
#
# COMPACT_ATOMS: atom_id res chain seq x y z
N MET A 1 -7.17 -61.41 40.10
CA MET A 1 -6.25 -60.28 39.88
C MET A 1 -6.69 -59.57 38.60
N ARG A 2 -7.48 -58.49 38.71
CA ARG A 2 -8.01 -57.74 37.56
C ARG A 2 -7.00 -56.64 37.20
N ILE A 3 -6.42 -56.70 36.02
CA ILE A 3 -5.50 -55.68 35.50
C ILE A 3 -6.35 -54.66 34.72
N LEU A 4 -6.45 -53.45 35.25
CA LEU A 4 -7.07 -52.29 34.61
C LEU A 4 -6.08 -51.69 33.59
N PHE A 5 -6.47 -51.65 32.32
CA PHE A 5 -5.78 -50.88 31.28
C PHE A 5 -6.19 -49.41 31.40
N TYR A 6 -5.25 -48.54 31.76
CA TYR A 6 -5.41 -47.10 31.63
C TYR A 6 -5.08 -46.69 30.18
N LEU A 7 -6.10 -46.26 29.44
CA LEU A 7 -5.95 -45.56 28.16
C LEU A 7 -5.57 -44.10 28.45
N SER A 8 -4.30 -43.75 28.26
CA SER A 8 -3.84 -42.36 28.25
C SER A 8 -4.26 -41.69 26.94
N PHE A 9 -5.22 -40.77 27.03
CA PHE A 9 -5.63 -39.90 25.93
C PHE A 9 -4.53 -38.85 25.73
N ILE A 10 -3.67 -39.02 24.72
CA ILE A 10 -2.71 -38.00 24.32
C ILE A 10 -3.49 -36.93 23.54
N LEU A 11 -3.75 -35.79 24.18
CA LEU A 11 -4.23 -34.59 23.51
C LEU A 11 -3.08 -34.05 22.65
N VAL A 12 -3.12 -34.34 21.34
CA VAL A 12 -2.24 -33.67 20.37
C VAL A 12 -2.77 -32.25 20.22
N PHE A 13 -2.14 -31.29 20.89
CA PHE A 13 -2.32 -29.89 20.58
C PHE A 13 -1.71 -29.65 19.19
N ASN A 14 -2.55 -29.50 18.17
CA ASN A 14 -2.13 -28.87 16.92
C ASN A 14 -1.78 -27.42 17.27
N PHE A 15 -0.51 -27.12 17.46
CA PHE A 15 -0.01 -25.77 17.28
C PHE A 15 -0.17 -25.47 15.79
N ASN A 16 -1.28 -24.83 15.42
CA ASN A 16 -1.29 -24.05 14.19
C ASN A 16 -0.22 -22.99 14.38
N SER A 17 0.94 -23.15 13.74
CA SER A 17 1.83 -22.00 13.54
C SER A 17 1.00 -21.00 12.74
N LEU A 18 0.57 -19.91 13.38
CA LEU A 18 0.06 -18.76 12.65
C LEU A 18 1.15 -18.40 11.64
N GLY A 19 0.82 -18.49 10.35
CA GLY A 19 1.76 -18.27 9.25
C GLY A 19 2.40 -16.88 9.35
N GLN A 20 3.64 -16.77 8.88
CA GLN A 20 4.35 -15.52 8.72
C GLN A 20 3.53 -14.60 7.79
N ILE A 21 2.95 -13.52 8.35
CA ILE A 21 2.01 -12.63 7.64
C ILE A 21 2.75 -11.59 6.79
N CYS A 22 3.80 -10.96 7.33
CA CYS A 22 4.74 -10.14 6.57
C CYS A 22 6.13 -10.78 6.60
N GLY A 23 6.83 -10.71 5.45
CA GLY A 23 8.08 -11.41 5.19
C GLY A 23 9.33 -10.54 5.28
N THR A 24 9.17 -9.29 5.71
CA THR A 24 10.22 -8.27 5.66
C THR A 24 11.43 -8.62 6.51
N ASP A 25 11.23 -9.10 7.74
CA ASP A 25 12.35 -9.37 8.66
C ASP A 25 13.25 -10.49 8.10
N GLU A 26 12.63 -11.60 7.68
CA GLU A 26 13.30 -12.77 7.11
C GLU A 26 13.91 -12.48 5.74
N TYR A 27 13.27 -11.64 4.92
CA TYR A 27 13.80 -11.21 3.63
C TYR A 27 15.08 -10.38 3.78
N ASN A 28 15.11 -9.44 4.73
CA ASN A 28 16.25 -8.54 4.90
C ASN A 28 17.37 -9.12 5.78
N GLU A 29 17.08 -10.07 6.67
CA GLU A 29 18.03 -10.62 7.63
C GLU A 29 19.36 -11.09 7.01
N PRO A 30 19.38 -11.87 5.90
CA PRO A 30 20.63 -12.34 5.31
C PRO A 30 21.52 -11.17 4.82
N PHE A 31 20.91 -10.13 4.25
CA PHE A 31 21.63 -8.97 3.73
C PHE A 31 22.14 -8.08 4.88
N ILE A 32 21.34 -7.88 5.94
CA ILE A 32 21.74 -7.15 7.14
C ILE A 32 22.93 -7.85 7.82
N LYS A 33 22.86 -9.17 8.04
CA LYS A 33 23.93 -9.97 8.67
C LYS A 33 25.24 -9.91 7.88
N LYS A 34 25.18 -9.84 6.55
CA LYS A 34 26.35 -9.71 5.69
C LYS A 34 26.92 -8.29 5.65
N ASN A 35 26.11 -7.27 5.94
CA ASN A 35 26.48 -5.86 5.83
C ASN A 35 26.26 -5.06 7.14
N PRO A 36 26.72 -5.53 8.32
CA PRO A 36 26.37 -4.92 9.59
C PRO A 36 26.88 -3.47 9.72
N GLN A 37 28.03 -3.16 9.12
CA GLN A 37 28.56 -1.80 9.11
C GLN A 37 27.69 -0.83 8.30
N LYS A 38 27.07 -1.28 7.22
CA LYS A 38 26.16 -0.46 6.39
C LYS A 38 24.92 -0.09 7.19
N TYR A 39 24.29 -1.06 7.85
CA TYR A 39 23.10 -0.79 8.67
C TYR A 39 23.42 0.03 9.93
N ALA A 40 24.59 -0.14 10.53
CA ALA A 40 25.05 0.75 11.61
C ALA A 40 25.35 2.18 11.12
N GLN A 41 25.73 2.38 9.86
CA GLN A 41 25.83 3.71 9.25
C GLN A 41 24.44 4.29 8.99
N ILE A 42 23.51 3.47 8.47
CA ILE A 42 22.13 3.86 8.23
C ILE A 42 21.51 4.39 9.51
N GLU A 43 21.58 3.61 10.58
CA GLU A 43 21.04 3.99 11.89
C GLU A 43 21.65 5.29 12.41
N ARG A 44 22.98 5.45 12.34
CA ARG A 44 23.64 6.70 12.73
C ARG A 44 23.14 7.90 11.92
N GLY A 45 22.95 7.75 10.60
CA GLY A 45 22.42 8.82 9.77
C GLY A 45 20.98 9.19 10.12
N ILE A 46 20.13 8.21 10.42
CA ILE A 46 18.76 8.44 10.92
C ILE A 46 18.80 9.20 12.24
N GLN A 47 19.58 8.73 13.22
CA GLN A 47 19.68 9.39 14.53
C GLN A 47 20.23 10.81 14.42
N ASN A 48 21.20 11.06 13.53
CA ASN A 48 21.70 12.40 13.25
C ASN A 48 20.60 13.33 12.69
N TYR A 49 19.78 12.83 11.77
CA TYR A 49 18.64 13.57 11.26
C TYR A 49 17.61 13.85 12.36
N LEU A 50 17.29 12.88 13.21
CA LEU A 50 16.33 13.04 14.31
C LEU A 50 16.82 14.04 15.38
N ASN A 51 18.13 14.14 15.60
CA ASN A 51 18.73 15.14 16.49
C ASN A 51 18.77 16.55 15.89
N THR A 52 18.66 16.66 14.57
CA THR A 52 18.60 17.94 13.85
C THR A 52 17.50 17.91 12.80
N PRO A 53 16.21 17.78 13.20
CA PRO A 53 15.14 17.58 12.24
C PRO A 53 15.10 18.73 11.25
N LYS A 54 15.24 18.43 9.96
CA LYS A 54 14.85 19.40 8.94
C LYS A 54 13.32 19.56 9.04
N LEU A 55 12.85 20.80 9.03
CA LEU A 55 11.42 21.09 8.95
C LEU A 55 10.83 20.33 7.77
N LYS A 56 9.60 19.80 7.91
CA LYS A 56 8.84 19.26 6.78
C LYS A 56 8.90 20.31 5.66
N THR A 57 9.36 19.90 4.48
CA THR A 57 9.48 20.81 3.34
C THR A 57 8.09 21.40 3.08
N ALA A 58 7.99 22.72 2.88
CA ALA A 58 6.72 23.36 2.57
C ALA A 58 6.12 22.90 1.22
N HIS A 59 6.87 22.12 0.44
CA HIS A 59 6.48 21.58 -0.85
C HIS A 59 5.89 20.18 -0.68
N LYS A 60 4.80 19.90 -1.40
CA LYS A 60 4.16 18.58 -1.50
C LYS A 60 5.18 17.56 -2.03
N VAL A 61 5.51 16.55 -1.24
CA VAL A 61 6.37 15.44 -1.68
C VAL A 61 5.50 14.42 -2.42
N ILE A 62 5.86 14.14 -3.67
CA ILE A 62 5.19 13.14 -4.51
C ILE A 62 6.14 11.95 -4.70
N ILE A 63 5.65 10.75 -4.43
CA ILE A 63 6.33 9.49 -4.65
C ILE A 63 5.74 8.85 -5.92
N PRO A 64 6.50 8.77 -7.03
CA PRO A 64 6.06 8.08 -8.23
C PRO A 64 5.98 6.58 -7.98
N VAL A 65 4.83 5.98 -8.26
CA VAL A 65 4.58 4.56 -8.06
C VAL A 65 4.46 3.85 -9.41
N VAL A 66 5.10 2.69 -9.52
CA VAL A 66 4.82 1.73 -10.58
C VAL A 66 4.32 0.42 -9.98
N PHE A 67 3.16 -0.05 -10.44
CA PHE A 67 2.66 -1.39 -10.15
C PHE A 67 3.13 -2.38 -11.21
N HIS A 68 3.76 -3.47 -10.78
CA HIS A 68 4.08 -4.62 -11.60
C HIS A 68 3.13 -5.76 -11.25
N VAL A 69 2.03 -5.89 -12.00
CA VAL A 69 1.07 -6.99 -11.84
C VAL A 69 1.61 -8.23 -12.56
N ILE A 70 2.04 -9.21 -11.79
CA ILE A 70 2.55 -10.49 -12.28
C ILE A 70 1.47 -11.54 -12.01
N TRP A 71 0.97 -12.17 -13.07
CA TRP A 71 -0.22 -13.01 -12.97
C TRP A 71 -0.07 -14.32 -13.74
N GLN A 72 -0.56 -15.40 -13.16
CA GLN A 72 -0.74 -16.69 -13.80
C GLN A 72 -2.23 -16.95 -14.08
N ASP A 73 -3.08 -16.74 -13.08
CA ASP A 73 -4.54 -16.80 -13.18
C ASP A 73 -5.16 -15.43 -13.50
N ASP A 74 -6.29 -15.42 -14.22
CA ASP A 74 -6.98 -14.18 -14.59
C ASP A 74 -7.44 -13.36 -13.37
N ASN A 75 -7.68 -13.98 -12.21
CA ASN A 75 -8.06 -13.28 -10.98
C ASN A 75 -6.90 -12.48 -10.36
N GLU A 76 -5.65 -12.91 -10.58
CA GLU A 76 -4.44 -12.21 -10.15
C GLU A 76 -4.16 -10.97 -11.02
N ASN A 77 -4.73 -10.92 -12.23
CA ASN A 77 -4.61 -9.80 -13.16
C ASN A 77 -5.54 -8.64 -12.77
N LEU A 78 -5.35 -8.10 -11.56
CA LEU A 78 -6.19 -7.08 -10.92
C LEU A 78 -6.51 -5.91 -11.86
N PRO A 79 -7.76 -5.46 -12.01
CA PRO A 79 -8.08 -4.33 -12.87
C PRO A 79 -7.47 -3.02 -12.33
N ASP A 80 -7.23 -2.06 -13.22
CA ASP A 80 -6.67 -0.75 -12.87
C ASP A 80 -7.43 -0.07 -11.72
N SER A 81 -8.76 -0.24 -11.65
CA SER A 81 -9.58 0.31 -10.56
C SER A 81 -9.18 -0.16 -9.16
N VAL A 82 -8.71 -1.41 -9.01
CA VAL A 82 -8.24 -1.94 -7.72
C VAL A 82 -6.89 -1.32 -7.34
N LEU A 83 -6.01 -1.12 -8.32
CA LEU A 83 -4.72 -0.44 -8.12
C LEU A 83 -4.91 1.06 -7.77
N HIS A 84 -5.88 1.72 -8.39
CA HIS A 84 -6.26 3.09 -8.01
C HIS A 84 -6.82 3.16 -6.57
N GLN A 85 -7.68 2.21 -6.18
CA GLN A 85 -8.15 2.12 -4.78
C GLN A 85 -7.00 1.93 -3.81
N GLN A 86 -5.98 1.15 -4.17
CA GLN A 86 -4.79 0.99 -3.33
C GLN A 86 -4.06 2.33 -3.14
N LEU A 87 -3.90 3.13 -4.20
CA LEU A 87 -3.30 4.46 -4.10
C LEU A 87 -4.11 5.41 -3.21
N GLU A 88 -5.43 5.31 -3.21
CA GLU A 88 -6.27 6.07 -2.27
C GLU A 88 -5.97 5.69 -0.84
N VAL A 89 -5.94 4.39 -0.53
CA VAL A 89 -5.61 3.90 0.81
C VAL A 89 -4.22 4.40 1.24
N LEU A 90 -3.24 4.36 0.35
CA LEU A 90 -1.91 4.93 0.64
C LEU A 90 -2.00 6.43 0.94
N ASN A 91 -2.64 7.21 0.08
CA ASN A 91 -2.77 8.65 0.26
C ASN A 91 -3.57 9.01 1.52
N GLU A 92 -4.60 8.26 1.88
CA GLU A 92 -5.35 8.47 3.13
C GLU A 92 -4.50 8.14 4.36
N SER A 93 -3.83 6.99 4.37
CA SER A 93 -3.05 6.50 5.52
C SER A 93 -1.86 7.40 5.82
N PHE A 94 -1.08 7.73 4.79
CA PHE A 94 0.13 8.55 4.92
C PHE A 94 -0.19 10.02 5.19
N ASN A 95 -1.45 10.44 5.06
CA ASN A 95 -1.92 11.79 5.41
C ASN A 95 -2.88 11.81 6.62
N ALA A 96 -3.09 10.67 7.32
CA ALA A 96 -4.04 10.52 8.42
C ALA A 96 -5.46 11.05 8.10
N ARG A 97 -5.95 10.76 6.88
CA ARG A 97 -7.28 11.18 6.38
C ARG A 97 -8.31 10.06 6.38
N ASN A 98 -7.90 8.85 6.75
CA ASN A 98 -8.75 7.68 6.86
C ASN A 98 -9.81 7.85 7.98
N SER A 99 -11.05 7.50 7.67
CA SER A 99 -12.20 7.74 8.57
C SER A 99 -12.24 6.83 9.81
N ASP A 100 -11.58 5.68 9.75
CA ASP A 100 -11.47 4.68 10.81
C ASP A 100 -10.56 5.10 11.98
N THR A 101 -9.82 6.22 11.89
CA THR A 101 -9.15 6.86 13.04
C THR A 101 -10.10 7.18 14.20
N ILE A 102 -11.42 7.15 13.98
CA ILE A 102 -12.46 7.28 15.01
C ILE A 102 -12.33 6.24 16.13
N ILE A 103 -11.68 5.09 15.88
CA ILE A 103 -11.45 4.06 16.90
C ILE A 103 -10.37 4.46 17.93
N LEU A 104 -9.64 5.55 17.70
CA LEU A 104 -8.60 6.03 18.61
C LEU A 104 -9.22 6.81 19.77
N THR A 105 -8.75 6.53 20.98
CA THR A 105 -9.05 7.38 22.15
C THR A 105 -8.38 8.74 22.04
N ASP A 106 -8.87 9.75 22.75
CA ASP A 106 -8.24 11.08 22.76
C ASP A 106 -6.81 11.08 23.31
N THR A 107 -6.45 10.07 24.11
CA THR A 107 -5.08 9.84 24.54
C THR A 107 -4.20 9.37 23.38
N LEU A 108 -4.67 8.42 22.57
CA LEU A 108 -3.91 7.89 21.45
C LEU A 108 -3.80 8.89 20.29
N LYS A 109 -4.84 9.70 20.03
CA LYS A 109 -4.81 10.75 19.00
C LYS A 109 -3.66 11.74 19.18
N ARG A 110 -3.17 11.94 20.41
CA ARG A 110 -2.02 12.84 20.68
C ARG A 110 -0.69 12.32 20.13
N TRP A 111 -0.61 11.03 19.83
CA TRP A 111 0.59 10.37 19.29
C TRP A 111 0.55 10.20 17.78
N VAL A 112 -0.58 10.49 17.13
CA VAL A 112 -0.72 10.38 15.68
C VAL A 112 -0.10 11.57 14.98
N ASP A 113 0.57 11.31 13.86
CA ASP A 113 1.03 12.31 12.89
C ASP A 113 0.86 11.73 11.48
N ASN A 114 1.24 12.49 10.47
CA ASN A 114 1.19 12.08 9.08
C ASN A 114 2.43 12.52 8.31
N PHE A 115 2.72 11.83 7.22
CA PHE A 115 3.92 12.03 6.41
C PHE A 115 3.84 13.24 5.48
N GLU A 116 2.63 13.72 5.16
CA GLU A 116 2.39 14.76 4.14
C GLU A 116 2.94 14.42 2.75
N ILE A 117 3.02 13.12 2.43
CA ILE A 117 3.45 12.61 1.13
C ILE A 117 2.24 12.19 0.29
N SER A 118 2.34 12.30 -1.04
CA SER A 118 1.35 11.80 -1.97
C SER A 118 1.95 10.72 -2.87
N PHE A 119 1.19 9.66 -3.11
CA PHE A 119 1.54 8.60 -4.04
C PHE A 119 0.75 8.79 -5.33
N GLU A 120 1.45 8.84 -6.45
CA GLU A 120 0.86 9.02 -7.78
C GLU A 120 1.45 7.99 -8.74
N LEU A 121 0.65 7.45 -9.66
CA LEU A 121 1.19 6.58 -10.70
C LEU A 121 2.23 7.33 -11.51
N ALA A 122 3.31 6.63 -11.86
CA ALA A 122 4.39 7.18 -12.66
C ALA A 122 3.86 7.76 -13.98
N TYR A 123 4.37 8.94 -14.33
CA TYR A 123 3.94 9.69 -15.51
C TYR A 123 4.70 9.29 -16.76
N GLU A 124 5.97 8.97 -16.59
CA GLU A 124 6.89 8.47 -17.59
C GLU A 124 7.46 7.14 -17.13
N ASP A 125 7.72 6.26 -18.09
CA ASP A 125 8.51 5.07 -17.89
C ASP A 125 10.02 5.41 -17.82
N PRO A 126 10.90 4.42 -17.58
CA PRO A 126 12.33 4.68 -17.45
C PRO A 126 12.97 5.31 -18.68
N ASP A 127 12.39 5.10 -19.87
CA ASP A 127 12.86 5.61 -21.17
C ASP A 127 12.33 7.02 -21.48
N GLY A 128 11.51 7.61 -20.60
CA GLY A 128 10.91 8.93 -20.76
C GLY A 128 9.64 8.91 -21.63
N LEU A 129 9.04 7.75 -21.86
CA LEU A 129 7.78 7.64 -22.60
C LEU A 129 6.59 7.69 -21.64
N PRO A 130 5.44 8.27 -22.03
CA PRO A 130 4.28 8.33 -21.14
C PRO A 130 3.79 6.95 -20.75
N THR A 131 3.34 6.86 -19.50
CA THR A 131 2.80 5.64 -18.94
C THR A 131 1.65 5.94 -17.98
N GLY A 132 0.92 4.88 -17.64
CA GLY A 132 -0.03 4.87 -16.53
C GLY A 132 0.52 4.22 -15.27
N GLY A 133 1.84 3.99 -15.20
CA GLY A 133 2.51 3.41 -14.03
C GLY A 133 2.05 1.99 -13.68
N ILE A 134 1.50 1.24 -14.64
CA ILE A 134 1.05 -0.13 -14.45
C ILE A 134 1.63 -0.98 -15.57
N THR A 135 2.34 -2.04 -15.19
CA THR A 135 2.81 -3.08 -16.10
C THR A 135 2.13 -4.40 -15.76
N ARG A 136 1.87 -5.23 -16.76
CA ARG A 136 1.22 -6.54 -16.60
C ARG A 136 2.06 -7.62 -17.27
N THR A 137 2.45 -8.64 -16.51
CA THR A 137 3.33 -9.72 -16.99
C THR A 137 2.68 -11.06 -16.69
N ASN A 138 2.33 -11.82 -17.73
CA ASN A 138 1.89 -13.20 -17.54
C ASN A 138 3.10 -14.08 -17.21
N THR A 139 2.94 -15.00 -16.26
CA THR A 139 4.01 -15.89 -15.82
C THR A 139 3.57 -17.35 -15.77
N ILE A 140 4.56 -18.25 -15.74
CA ILE A 140 4.35 -19.68 -15.51
C ILE A 140 4.47 -20.07 -14.03
N ILE A 141 4.95 -19.15 -13.18
CA ILE A 141 5.12 -19.37 -11.74
C ILE A 141 3.75 -19.21 -11.08
N SER A 142 3.28 -20.26 -10.41
CA SER A 142 1.96 -20.24 -9.76
C SER A 142 1.92 -19.42 -8.48
N ALA A 143 3.05 -19.26 -7.79
CA ALA A 143 3.17 -18.44 -6.58
C ALA A 143 4.65 -18.10 -6.33
N PHE A 144 4.92 -16.90 -5.85
CA PHE A 144 6.26 -16.41 -5.57
C PHE A 144 6.63 -16.50 -4.10
N SER A 145 7.93 -16.51 -3.83
CA SER A 145 8.49 -16.40 -2.49
C SER A 145 9.44 -15.21 -2.43
N TYR A 146 9.67 -14.67 -1.23
CA TYR A 146 10.74 -13.70 -0.98
C TYR A 146 12.13 -14.33 -1.17
N TYR A 147 12.25 -15.66 -1.12
CA TYR A 147 13.49 -16.35 -1.47
C TYR A 147 13.76 -16.26 -2.98
N GLY A 148 14.95 -15.77 -3.33
CA GLY A 148 15.43 -15.73 -4.72
C GLY A 148 14.90 -14.57 -5.57
N ASN A 149 14.00 -13.74 -5.05
CA ASN A 149 13.53 -12.51 -5.71
C ASN A 149 12.97 -12.70 -7.13
N LEU A 150 12.49 -13.90 -7.50
CA LEU A 150 12.12 -14.22 -8.89
C LEU A 150 11.09 -13.24 -9.50
N VAL A 151 10.16 -12.73 -8.68
CA VAL A 151 9.16 -11.74 -9.10
C VAL A 151 9.78 -10.42 -9.57
N LYS A 152 10.99 -10.10 -9.11
CA LYS A 152 11.72 -8.84 -9.38
C LYS A 152 12.67 -8.93 -10.57
N PHE A 153 12.61 -10.00 -11.37
CA PHE A 153 13.46 -10.18 -12.55
C PHE A 153 12.64 -10.65 -13.76
N ASN A 154 13.02 -10.18 -14.96
CA ASN A 154 12.27 -10.40 -16.21
C ASN A 154 12.14 -11.86 -16.66
N GLU A 155 12.84 -12.81 -16.03
CA GLU A 155 12.72 -14.24 -16.36
C GLU A 155 11.34 -14.79 -15.97
N TYR A 156 10.82 -14.40 -14.81
CA TYR A 156 9.55 -14.89 -14.27
C TYR A 156 8.61 -13.80 -13.77
N GLY A 157 9.12 -12.60 -13.52
CA GLY A 157 8.33 -11.44 -13.14
C GLY A 157 8.78 -10.21 -13.93
N LYS A 158 9.10 -9.13 -13.23
CA LYS A 158 9.45 -7.85 -13.87
C LYS A 158 10.61 -7.18 -13.14
N ALA A 159 11.65 -6.82 -13.88
CA ALA A 159 12.74 -6.00 -13.36
C ALA A 159 12.22 -4.63 -12.89
N PRO A 160 12.79 -4.06 -11.80
CA PRO A 160 12.36 -2.77 -11.29
C PRO A 160 12.60 -1.67 -12.31
N TRP A 161 11.75 -0.66 -12.29
CA TRP A 161 12.12 0.67 -12.78
C TRP A 161 13.16 1.31 -11.83
N PRO A 162 13.96 2.29 -12.29
CA PRO A 162 15.01 2.90 -11.48
C PRO A 162 14.52 3.34 -10.10
N THR A 163 15.10 2.76 -9.05
CA THR A 163 14.59 2.85 -7.67
C THR A 163 14.91 4.20 -7.01
N ASP A 164 15.78 4.97 -7.65
CA ASP A 164 16.08 6.38 -7.41
C ASP A 164 15.05 7.33 -8.03
N ARG A 165 14.04 6.81 -8.76
CA ARG A 165 12.94 7.58 -9.36
C ARG A 165 11.55 7.05 -9.06
N TYR A 166 11.41 5.75 -8.82
CA TYR A 166 10.12 5.10 -8.65
C TYR A 166 10.09 4.17 -7.42
N LEU A 167 8.98 4.23 -6.69
CA LEU A 167 8.59 3.15 -5.78
C LEU A 167 8.00 2.01 -6.62
N ASN A 168 8.74 0.89 -6.68
CA ASN A 168 8.30 -0.32 -7.34
C ASN A 168 7.42 -1.15 -6.39
N ILE A 169 6.21 -1.47 -6.84
CA ILE A 169 5.26 -2.32 -6.14
C ILE A 169 4.93 -3.52 -7.01
N TRP A 170 5.43 -4.70 -6.65
CA TRP A 170 5.04 -5.94 -7.32
C TRP A 170 3.76 -6.49 -6.69
N VAL A 171 2.86 -6.96 -7.53
CA VAL A 171 1.60 -7.60 -7.12
C VAL A 171 1.56 -8.97 -7.78
N CYS A 172 1.51 -10.04 -6.98
CA CYS A 172 1.53 -11.42 -7.45
C CYS A 172 0.87 -12.36 -6.44
N ASP A 173 0.70 -13.64 -6.77
CA ASP A 173 0.39 -14.67 -5.77
C ASP A 173 1.62 -14.99 -4.92
N LEU A 174 1.47 -14.97 -3.58
CA LEU A 174 2.54 -15.26 -2.64
C LEU A 174 2.31 -16.59 -1.91
N TYR A 175 3.39 -17.38 -1.81
CA TYR A 175 3.34 -18.70 -1.18
C TYR A 175 3.05 -18.60 0.33
N ASN A 176 2.37 -19.61 0.89
CA ASN A 176 2.11 -19.78 2.33
C ASN A 176 1.29 -18.67 3.00
N TYR A 177 0.33 -18.06 2.28
CA TYR A 177 -0.52 -16.98 2.82
C TYR A 177 0.27 -15.76 3.31
N LEU A 178 1.48 -15.56 2.76
CA LEU A 178 2.26 -14.36 2.98
C LEU A 178 1.54 -13.18 2.35
N LEU A 179 1.35 -12.10 3.10
CA LEU A 179 0.62 -10.93 2.62
C LEU A 179 1.49 -9.97 1.83
N GLY A 180 2.77 -9.86 2.22
CA GLY A 180 3.70 -8.95 1.60
C GLY A 180 5.08 -9.00 2.23
N TYR A 181 6.01 -8.30 1.60
CA TYR A 181 7.33 -8.01 2.14
C TYR A 181 7.95 -6.78 1.48
N ALA A 182 8.85 -6.12 2.19
CA ALA A 182 9.55 -4.94 1.76
C ALA A 182 11.06 -5.12 1.83
N GLN A 183 11.78 -4.35 1.03
CA GLN A 183 13.21 -4.15 1.24
C GLN A 183 13.46 -2.92 2.11
N PHE A 184 14.24 -3.08 3.18
CA PHE A 184 14.74 -1.94 3.96
C PHE A 184 15.71 -1.09 3.14
N PRO A 185 15.83 0.22 3.44
CA PRO A 185 16.87 1.05 2.86
C PRO A 185 18.26 0.44 3.03
N GLY A 186 19.11 0.64 2.03
CA GLY A 186 20.46 0.09 1.99
C GLY A 186 20.59 -1.30 1.37
N GLY A 187 19.49 -1.95 0.98
CA GLY A 187 19.53 -3.12 0.12
C GLY A 187 20.04 -2.82 -1.30
N PRO A 188 20.13 -3.84 -2.18
CA PRO A 188 20.46 -3.67 -3.60
C PRO A 188 19.34 -2.94 -4.36
N GLU A 189 19.71 -2.09 -5.32
CA GLU A 189 18.75 -1.33 -6.15
C GLU A 189 17.90 -2.26 -7.02
N GLU A 190 18.45 -3.37 -7.48
CA GLU A 190 17.78 -4.33 -8.36
C GLU A 190 16.58 -5.04 -7.70
N THR A 191 16.43 -4.88 -6.39
CA THR A 191 15.35 -5.50 -5.61
C THR A 191 14.64 -4.54 -4.67
N ASP A 192 14.91 -3.23 -4.75
CA ASP A 192 14.27 -2.24 -3.86
C ASP A 192 12.81 -1.98 -4.23
N GLY A 193 11.98 -1.88 -3.19
CA GLY A 193 10.52 -1.72 -3.29
C GLY A 193 9.79 -2.72 -2.40
N ILE A 194 8.51 -2.91 -2.69
CA ILE A 194 7.62 -3.78 -1.91
C ILE A 194 6.90 -4.80 -2.79
N VAL A 195 6.58 -5.96 -2.24
CA VAL A 195 5.81 -7.01 -2.91
C VAL A 195 4.57 -7.31 -2.08
N LEU A 196 3.44 -7.42 -2.75
CA LEU A 196 2.13 -7.65 -2.15
C LEU A 196 1.49 -8.88 -2.76
N ASP A 197 0.82 -9.65 -1.92
CA ASP A 197 -0.14 -10.64 -2.38
C ASP A 197 -1.33 -9.91 -3.03
N TRP A 198 -1.73 -10.34 -4.21
CA TRP A 198 -2.81 -9.72 -4.99
C TRP A 198 -4.13 -9.63 -4.21
N GLN A 199 -4.41 -10.53 -3.27
CA GLN A 199 -5.64 -10.54 -2.49
C GLN A 199 -5.68 -9.42 -1.43
N THR A 200 -4.55 -8.81 -1.11
CA THR A 200 -4.44 -7.74 -0.11
C THR A 200 -4.61 -6.34 -0.70
N VAL A 201 -4.49 -6.23 -2.02
CA VAL A 201 -4.46 -4.96 -2.76
C VAL A 201 -5.87 -4.40 -2.96
N GLY A 202 -6.01 -3.08 -2.81
CA GLY A 202 -7.26 -2.36 -3.04
C GLY A 202 -7.74 -1.65 -1.79
N ASN A 203 -9.06 -1.61 -1.57
CA ASN A 203 -9.64 -1.02 -0.36
C ASN A 203 -10.70 -1.92 0.29
N GLN A 204 -10.93 -1.72 1.59
CA GLN A 204 -11.82 -2.57 2.39
C GLN A 204 -13.30 -2.41 2.01
N GLN A 205 -13.68 -1.25 1.48
CA GLN A 205 -15.07 -0.91 1.17
C GLN A 205 -15.56 -1.57 -0.13
N TYR A 206 -14.64 -1.82 -1.07
CA TYR A 206 -14.88 -2.40 -2.39
C TYR A 206 -13.86 -3.50 -2.70
N PRO A 207 -13.84 -4.59 -1.90
CA PRO A 207 -12.86 -5.65 -2.08
C PRO A 207 -13.05 -6.31 -3.45
N TRP A 208 -11.93 -6.70 -4.05
CA TRP A 208 -11.91 -7.49 -5.28
C TRP A 208 -12.67 -8.81 -5.08
N SER A 209 -13.36 -9.29 -6.12
CA SER A 209 -14.44 -10.30 -6.02
C SER A 209 -13.99 -11.68 -5.51
N TYR A 210 -12.69 -11.92 -5.36
CA TYR A 210 -12.14 -13.17 -4.86
C TYR A 210 -11.18 -12.86 -3.71
N THR A 211 -11.57 -13.24 -2.51
CA THR A 211 -10.69 -13.22 -1.34
C THR A 211 -10.88 -14.55 -0.63
N ASP A 212 -9.83 -15.37 -0.58
CA ASP A 212 -9.80 -16.53 0.29
C ASP A 212 -10.11 -16.03 1.73
N PRO A 213 -11.06 -16.68 2.46
CA PRO A 213 -11.37 -16.32 3.85
C PRO A 213 -10.15 -16.15 4.75
N ALA A 214 -9.03 -16.84 4.46
CA ALA A 214 -7.76 -16.70 5.17
C ALA A 214 -7.19 -15.27 5.13
N PHE A 215 -7.47 -14.50 4.06
CA PHE A 215 -7.01 -13.12 3.89
C PHE A 215 -8.01 -12.10 4.45
N SER A 216 -9.23 -12.48 4.80
CA SER A 216 -10.34 -11.57 5.08
C SER A 216 -10.06 -10.48 6.13
N ALA A 217 -9.17 -10.75 7.10
CA ALA A 217 -8.76 -9.78 8.12
C ALA A 217 -7.78 -8.71 7.61
N TRP A 218 -7.30 -8.84 6.38
CA TRP A 218 -6.19 -8.09 5.79
C TRP A 218 -6.47 -7.53 4.39
N VAL A 219 -7.66 -7.80 3.86
CA VAL A 219 -8.14 -7.23 2.59
C VAL A 219 -8.45 -5.75 2.79
N GLY A 220 -7.77 -4.86 2.07
CA GLY A 220 -8.13 -3.44 2.09
C GLY A 220 -6.96 -2.49 2.01
N GLY A 221 -5.80 -2.97 1.55
CA GLY A 221 -4.67 -2.14 1.19
C GLY A 221 -3.82 -1.64 2.35
N ARG A 222 -4.11 -2.02 3.60
CA ARG A 222 -3.25 -1.71 4.76
C ARG A 222 -1.93 -2.48 4.74
N VAL A 223 -1.88 -3.63 4.06
CA VAL A 223 -0.63 -4.37 3.84
C VAL A 223 0.36 -3.50 3.07
N ALA A 224 -0.06 -2.82 2.00
CA ALA A 224 0.81 -1.89 1.27
C ALA A 224 1.32 -0.74 2.15
N VAL A 225 0.48 -0.23 3.06
CA VAL A 225 0.85 0.83 4.02
C VAL A 225 1.94 0.34 4.97
N HIS A 226 1.77 -0.88 5.48
CA HIS A 226 2.73 -1.56 6.36
C HIS A 226 4.07 -1.79 5.64
N GLU A 227 4.05 -2.39 4.45
CA GLU A 227 5.27 -2.65 3.68
C GLU A 227 6.00 -1.36 3.25
N ILE A 228 5.27 -0.29 2.91
CA ILE A 228 5.90 1.01 2.63
C ILE A 228 6.48 1.62 3.91
N GLY A 229 5.90 1.36 5.08
CA GLY A 229 6.51 1.69 6.37
C GLY A 229 7.90 1.06 6.51
N HIS A 230 8.04 -0.23 6.19
CA HIS A 230 9.34 -0.90 6.14
C HIS A 230 10.27 -0.33 5.09
N TRP A 231 9.78 -0.07 3.88
CA TRP A 231 10.54 0.62 2.82
C TRP A 231 11.07 1.99 3.29
N LEU A 232 10.35 2.65 4.20
CA LEU A 232 10.73 3.89 4.90
C LEU A 232 11.51 3.66 6.20
N ASN A 233 12.08 2.49 6.45
CA ASN A 233 12.91 2.17 7.63
C ASN A 233 12.16 2.10 8.97
N LEU A 234 10.87 1.76 8.96
CA LEU A 234 10.11 1.40 10.17
C LEU A 234 10.20 -0.09 10.42
N TYR A 235 10.42 -0.50 11.67
CA TYR A 235 10.49 -1.89 12.06
C TYR A 235 9.18 -2.34 12.71
N HIS A 236 9.00 -3.65 12.79
CA HIS A 236 7.99 -4.20 13.69
C HIS A 236 8.30 -3.81 15.15
N PRO A 237 7.29 -3.48 15.97
CA PRO A 237 7.48 -3.05 17.37
C PRO A 237 8.03 -4.15 18.29
N TRP A 238 7.99 -5.41 17.85
CA TRP A 238 8.64 -6.54 18.53
C TRP A 238 10.04 -6.88 17.99
N GLY A 239 10.50 -6.11 17.00
CA GLY A 239 11.72 -6.32 16.22
C GLY A 239 11.77 -7.69 15.53
N ASN A 240 12.98 -8.11 15.15
CA ASN A 240 13.17 -9.37 14.42
C ASN A 240 13.02 -10.58 15.37
N ASN A 241 12.00 -11.42 15.13
CA ASN A 241 11.69 -12.65 15.88
C ASN A 241 11.13 -12.50 17.32
N GLY A 242 10.65 -11.32 17.72
CA GLY A 242 9.83 -11.20 18.94
C GLY A 242 10.58 -11.47 20.25
N GLN A 243 11.65 -10.72 20.50
CA GLN A 243 12.50 -10.89 21.70
C GLN A 243 12.62 -9.62 22.54
N CYS A 244 11.56 -8.81 22.59
CA CYS A 244 11.58 -7.52 23.29
C CYS A 244 12.67 -6.59 22.76
N THR A 245 13.00 -6.73 21.48
CA THR A 245 13.92 -5.85 20.76
C THR A 245 13.16 -4.61 20.30
N GLU A 246 13.73 -3.44 20.55
CA GLU A 246 13.10 -2.16 20.26
C GLU A 246 13.07 -1.84 18.75
N ASP A 247 12.01 -1.20 18.30
CA ASP A 247 11.81 -0.65 16.94
C ASP A 247 12.37 0.77 16.77
N HIS A 248 13.06 1.26 17.79
CA HIS A 248 13.52 2.65 17.94
C HIS A 248 12.41 3.70 18.05
N ILE A 249 11.16 3.29 18.35
CA ILE A 249 9.99 4.16 18.48
C ILE A 249 9.40 4.01 19.90
N PRO A 250 9.75 4.87 20.86
CA PRO A 250 9.30 4.71 22.26
C PRO A 250 7.78 4.68 22.47
N GLU A 251 7.00 5.22 21.53
CA GLU A 251 5.55 5.41 21.65
C GLU A 251 4.74 4.14 21.33
N THR A 252 5.34 3.16 20.63
CA THR A 252 4.70 1.88 20.30
C THR A 252 4.65 0.95 21.52
N GLY A 253 5.60 1.13 22.44
CA GLY A 253 5.80 0.27 23.61
C GLY A 253 6.51 -1.01 23.21
N SER A 254 7.35 -1.55 24.09
CA SER A 254 8.07 -2.79 23.77
C SER A 254 7.09 -3.96 23.57
N GLN A 255 7.26 -4.77 22.54
CA GLN A 255 6.40 -5.94 22.31
C GLN A 255 7.21 -7.23 22.23
N GLY A 256 6.73 -8.31 22.84
CA GLY A 256 7.31 -9.64 22.69
C GLY A 256 6.87 -10.34 21.40
N GLY A 257 5.91 -9.76 20.69
CA GLY A 257 5.38 -10.30 19.44
C GLY A 257 4.20 -9.49 18.92
N PRO A 258 3.71 -9.85 17.72
CA PRO A 258 2.57 -9.21 17.08
C PRO A 258 1.26 -9.41 17.84
N VAL A 259 0.37 -8.44 17.69
CA VAL A 259 -1.03 -8.57 18.09
C VAL A 259 -1.87 -8.88 16.86
N TYR A 260 -2.49 -10.06 16.83
CA TYR A 260 -3.29 -10.52 15.69
C TYR A 260 -4.76 -10.05 15.73
N PRO A 261 -5.51 -10.16 14.63
CA PRO A 261 -6.90 -9.69 14.55
C PRO A 261 -7.83 -10.32 15.60
N SER A 262 -7.54 -11.54 16.06
CA SER A 262 -8.28 -12.24 17.10
C SER A 262 -8.23 -11.56 18.47
N ALA A 263 -7.34 -10.59 18.69
CA ALA A 263 -7.25 -9.83 19.93
C ALA A 263 -8.27 -8.68 20.01
N GLU A 264 -9.01 -8.41 18.94
CA GLU A 264 -10.06 -7.37 18.89
C GLU A 264 -9.57 -5.94 19.19
N CYS A 265 -8.31 -5.65 18.84
CA CYS A 265 -7.74 -4.30 18.87
C CYS A 265 -7.79 -3.58 20.23
N PRO A 266 -7.14 -4.12 21.28
CA PRO A 266 -7.26 -3.61 22.64
C PRO A 266 -6.46 -2.31 22.86
N ASP A 267 -7.07 -1.32 23.52
CA ASP A 267 -6.37 -0.11 24.02
C ASP A 267 -5.72 -0.30 25.40
N THR A 268 -5.94 -1.47 26.02
CA THR A 268 -5.58 -1.75 27.42
C THR A 268 -4.43 -2.73 27.55
N LEU A 269 -3.83 -3.14 26.43
CA LEU A 269 -2.78 -4.15 26.43
C LEU A 269 -1.51 -3.60 27.08
N PHE A 270 -1.00 -4.35 28.05
CA PHE A 270 0.30 -4.13 28.64
C PHE A 270 1.36 -4.88 27.85
N SER A 271 2.57 -4.32 27.82
CA SER A 271 3.70 -4.97 27.17
C SER A 271 4.05 -6.28 27.88
N THR A 272 4.37 -7.30 27.07
CA THR A 272 4.92 -8.58 27.57
C THR A 272 6.41 -8.48 27.93
N CYS A 273 7.05 -7.38 27.57
CA CYS A 273 8.47 -7.10 27.77
C CYS A 273 8.72 -6.20 28.97
N ASP A 274 7.89 -5.18 29.14
CA ASP A 274 7.83 -4.33 30.34
C ASP A 274 6.37 -4.18 30.81
N PRO A 275 5.95 -4.90 31.87
CA PRO A 275 4.59 -4.82 32.39
C PRO A 275 4.17 -3.44 32.95
N SER A 276 5.07 -2.46 33.01
CA SER A 276 4.75 -1.07 33.35
C SER A 276 4.31 -0.25 32.13
N GLU A 277 4.61 -0.71 30.92
CA GLU A 277 4.31 -0.03 29.66
C GLU A 277 2.98 -0.50 29.03
N ARG A 278 2.40 0.38 28.21
CA ARG A 278 1.28 0.07 27.32
C ARG A 278 1.79 -0.19 25.92
N VAL A 279 1.09 -1.03 25.19
CA VAL A 279 1.32 -1.28 23.77
C VAL A 279 0.32 -0.47 22.94
N PHE A 280 0.81 0.23 21.92
CA PHE A 280 -0.04 0.97 20.99
C PHE A 280 -0.37 0.14 19.73
N VAL A 281 -1.30 -0.80 19.84
CA VAL A 281 -1.63 -1.78 18.78
C VAL A 281 -2.17 -1.16 17.48
N LYS A 282 -2.81 0.02 17.55
CA LYS A 282 -3.58 0.64 16.45
C LYS A 282 -2.72 1.33 15.38
N HIS A 283 -1.42 1.05 15.32
CA HIS A 283 -0.51 1.60 14.33
C HIS A 283 -0.22 0.62 13.18
N TYR A 284 0.08 1.11 11.98
CA TYR A 284 0.23 0.27 10.79
C TYR A 284 1.35 -0.78 10.87
N MET A 285 2.36 -0.61 11.72
CA MET A 285 3.47 -1.56 11.87
C MET A 285 3.19 -2.77 12.78
N ASP A 286 1.96 -2.97 13.27
CA ASP A 286 1.53 -4.18 14.00
C ASP A 286 0.66 -5.07 13.09
N TYR A 287 0.23 -6.23 13.57
CA TYR A 287 -0.55 -7.23 12.85
C TYR A 287 -2.04 -7.28 13.28
N GLY A 288 -2.60 -6.16 13.74
CA GLY A 288 -3.97 -6.11 14.26
C GLY A 288 -5.10 -6.30 13.24
N GLY A 289 -4.80 -6.35 11.94
CA GLY A 289 -5.79 -6.45 10.86
C GLY A 289 -6.52 -5.15 10.55
N ASN A 290 -7.42 -5.22 9.56
CA ASN A 290 -8.14 -4.09 8.99
C ASN A 290 -8.92 -3.25 10.02
N ASN A 291 -9.47 -3.89 11.04
CA ASN A 291 -10.29 -3.21 12.05
C ASN A 291 -9.45 -2.53 13.14
N CYS A 292 -8.12 -2.57 13.03
CA CYS A 292 -7.23 -2.08 14.07
C CYS A 292 -6.18 -1.09 13.57
N LEU A 293 -5.59 -1.37 12.42
CA LEU A 293 -4.44 -0.60 11.90
C LEU A 293 -4.92 0.69 11.24
N VAL A 294 -4.75 1.83 11.92
CA VAL A 294 -5.37 3.10 11.50
C VAL A 294 -4.44 4.33 11.51
N CYS A 295 -3.19 4.21 11.98
CA CYS A 295 -2.31 5.38 12.04
C CYS A 295 -0.82 5.05 12.02
N PHE A 296 0.00 6.08 11.78
CA PHE A 296 1.40 6.10 12.18
C PHE A 296 1.56 6.99 13.42
N THR A 297 2.52 6.67 14.28
CA THR A 297 2.89 7.54 15.41
C THR A 297 3.81 8.68 14.95
N LYS A 298 3.94 9.72 15.78
CA LYS A 298 4.86 10.84 15.55
C LYS A 298 6.29 10.39 15.29
N ASN A 299 6.84 9.50 16.11
CA ASN A 299 8.22 9.06 15.93
C ASN A 299 8.36 8.08 14.75
N GLN A 300 7.32 7.32 14.40
CA GLN A 300 7.30 6.58 13.13
C GLN A 300 7.38 7.54 11.93
N VAL A 301 6.57 8.60 11.94
CA VAL A 301 6.60 9.63 10.88
C VAL A 301 7.97 10.30 10.81
N LEU A 302 8.55 10.73 11.94
CA LEU A 302 9.86 11.37 11.96
C LEU A 302 10.97 10.45 11.44
N ARG A 303 10.97 9.18 11.86
CA ARG A 303 11.95 8.18 11.40
C ARG A 303 11.79 7.90 9.91
N GLY A 304 10.57 7.73 9.43
CA GLY A 304 10.32 7.47 8.02
C GLY A 304 10.65 8.67 7.13
N LEU A 305 10.37 9.89 7.58
CA LEU A 305 10.82 11.12 6.91
C LEU A 305 12.34 11.25 6.93
N ALA A 306 13.01 10.88 8.02
CA ALA A 306 14.47 10.84 8.07
C ALA A 306 15.02 9.89 7.00
N SER A 307 14.48 8.69 6.88
CA SER A 307 14.85 7.73 5.84
C SER A 307 14.61 8.29 4.44
N LEU A 308 13.43 8.84 4.20
CA LEU A 308 13.05 9.42 2.92
C LEU A 308 14.02 10.54 2.49
N ASN A 309 14.39 11.43 3.41
CA ASN A 309 15.27 12.58 3.14
C ASN A 309 16.77 12.25 3.15
N THR A 310 17.17 11.02 3.49
CA THR A 310 18.60 10.65 3.58
C THR A 310 18.96 9.53 2.62
N TYR A 311 18.18 8.45 2.61
CA TYR A 311 18.48 7.24 1.83
C TYR A 311 17.58 7.08 0.60
N ARG A 312 16.60 7.95 0.43
CA ARG A 312 15.69 7.97 -0.73
C ARG A 312 15.51 9.38 -1.31
N ALA A 313 16.44 10.29 -0.99
CA ALA A 313 16.34 11.70 -1.37
C ALA A 313 16.34 11.90 -2.89
N GLU A 314 17.11 11.08 -3.61
CA GLU A 314 17.20 11.12 -5.07
C GLU A 314 15.82 10.95 -5.73
N MET A 315 14.94 10.11 -5.17
CA MET A 315 13.56 9.95 -5.68
C MET A 315 12.75 11.24 -5.61
N ILE A 316 12.95 12.03 -4.56
CA ILE A 316 12.24 13.30 -4.38
C ILE A 316 12.83 14.36 -5.31
N GLU A 317 14.15 14.41 -5.43
CA GLU A 317 14.88 15.39 -6.24
C GLU A 317 14.69 15.15 -7.75
N ASN A 318 14.59 13.87 -8.15
CA ASN A 318 14.43 13.45 -9.53
C ASN A 318 12.98 13.47 -10.01
N TYR A 319 12.01 13.85 -9.17
CA TYR A 319 10.64 14.01 -9.62
C TYR A 319 10.52 15.20 -10.59
N GLN A 320 10.50 14.89 -11.88
CA GLN A 320 10.30 15.83 -12.97
C GLN A 320 8.89 15.60 -13.53
N PRO A 321 7.87 16.39 -13.14
CA PRO A 321 6.52 16.21 -13.67
C PRO A 321 6.38 16.75 -15.10
N HIS A 322 7.08 16.23 -16.11
CA HIS A 322 6.88 16.66 -17.52
C HIS A 322 7.25 15.54 -18.51
N PRO A 323 6.34 15.18 -19.44
CA PRO A 323 6.15 15.98 -20.65
C PRO A 323 4.67 16.10 -21.08
N THR A 324 4.36 17.10 -21.89
CA THR A 324 3.07 17.27 -22.59
C THR A 324 2.91 16.23 -23.69
N ILE A 325 1.90 15.37 -23.59
CA ILE A 325 1.42 14.58 -24.73
C ILE A 325 -0.09 14.77 -24.82
N ASP A 326 -0.52 15.70 -25.68
CA ASP A 326 -1.93 15.91 -26.07
C ASP A 326 -2.47 14.73 -26.94
N ASN A 327 -2.08 13.49 -26.65
CA ASN A 327 -2.61 12.28 -27.27
C ASN A 327 -3.78 11.75 -26.44
N PHE A 328 -4.93 12.39 -26.58
CA PHE A 328 -6.16 12.01 -25.86
C PHE A 328 -6.75 10.64 -26.26
N SER A 329 -6.09 9.87 -27.14
CA SER A 329 -6.46 8.47 -27.40
C SER A 329 -6.27 7.58 -26.18
N ASP A 330 -5.37 7.96 -25.27
CA ASP A 330 -4.93 7.11 -24.16
C ASP A 330 -5.72 7.37 -22.86
N ILE A 331 -6.81 8.13 -22.95
CA ILE A 331 -7.73 8.34 -21.83
C ILE A 331 -8.34 7.00 -21.42
N LYS A 332 -8.29 6.70 -20.12
CA LYS A 332 -8.95 5.53 -19.54
C LYS A 332 -9.99 5.95 -18.52
N ILE A 333 -11.15 5.29 -18.58
CA ILE A 333 -12.19 5.41 -17.56
C ILE A 333 -12.47 4.03 -16.97
N ASN A 334 -12.17 3.87 -15.68
CA ASN A 334 -12.29 2.61 -14.96
C ASN A 334 -12.96 2.82 -13.59
N PRO A 335 -13.83 1.91 -13.12
CA PRO A 335 -14.46 0.84 -13.88
C PRO A 335 -15.60 1.38 -14.76
N THR A 336 -15.91 0.71 -15.87
CA THR A 336 -17.06 1.08 -16.73
C THR A 336 -18.40 0.57 -16.18
N LEU A 337 -18.39 -0.47 -15.34
CA LEU A 337 -19.51 -0.91 -14.51
C LEU A 337 -19.18 -0.56 -13.05
N THR A 338 -19.91 0.38 -12.46
CA THR A 338 -19.55 1.02 -11.19
C THR A 338 -20.74 1.09 -10.22
N ARG A 339 -20.50 1.20 -8.91
CA ARG A 339 -21.49 1.60 -7.89
C ARG A 339 -21.62 3.12 -7.74
N GLY A 340 -20.92 3.90 -8.57
CA GLY A 340 -21.00 5.36 -8.63
C GLY A 340 -19.64 6.06 -8.63
N LYS A 341 -18.54 5.41 -8.27
CA LYS A 341 -17.19 5.97 -8.29
C LYS A 341 -16.42 5.53 -9.53
N VAL A 342 -15.79 6.47 -10.21
CA VAL A 342 -15.09 6.26 -11.47
C VAL A 342 -13.78 7.02 -11.47
N TYR A 343 -12.73 6.35 -11.92
CA TYR A 343 -11.41 6.89 -12.17
C TYR A 343 -11.28 7.29 -13.63
N ILE A 344 -10.82 8.50 -13.87
CA ILE A 344 -10.44 8.97 -15.20
C ILE A 344 -8.95 9.25 -15.16
N GLU A 345 -8.20 8.47 -15.93
CA GLU A 345 -6.80 8.71 -16.22
C GLU A 345 -6.71 9.47 -17.56
N LEU A 346 -6.25 10.71 -17.50
CA LEU A 346 -5.92 11.51 -18.67
C LEU A 346 -4.44 11.28 -19.03
N PRO A 347 -4.05 11.33 -20.31
CA PRO A 347 -2.64 11.42 -20.70
C PRO A 347 -2.04 12.74 -20.17
N PRO A 348 -0.71 12.91 -20.13
CA PRO A 348 -0.11 14.18 -19.74
C PRO A 348 -0.61 15.36 -20.60
N PHE A 349 -1.20 16.39 -19.98
CA PHE A 349 -1.81 17.51 -20.70
C PHE A 349 -1.43 18.85 -20.06
N GLU A 350 -1.58 19.93 -20.85
CA GLU A 350 -1.49 21.31 -20.36
C GLU A 350 -2.86 22.00 -20.38
N GLY A 351 -3.08 22.94 -19.46
CA GLY A 351 -4.33 23.70 -19.37
C GLY A 351 -5.46 22.93 -18.69
N VAL A 352 -6.70 23.38 -18.88
CA VAL A 352 -7.86 22.86 -18.15
C VAL A 352 -8.62 21.84 -18.98
N VAL A 353 -8.83 20.66 -18.41
CA VAL A 353 -9.74 19.64 -18.94
C VAL A 353 -11.09 19.75 -18.23
N ASN A 354 -12.19 19.66 -18.99
CA ASN A 354 -13.55 19.65 -18.46
C ASN A 354 -14.18 18.28 -18.66
N ILE A 355 -14.67 17.67 -17.59
CA ILE A 355 -15.32 16.37 -17.61
C ILE A 355 -16.81 16.59 -17.33
N LYS A 356 -17.66 16.19 -18.28
CA LYS A 356 -19.12 16.29 -18.20
C LYS A 356 -19.75 14.91 -18.21
N VAL A 357 -20.67 14.68 -17.28
CA VAL A 357 -21.39 13.41 -17.15
C VAL A 357 -22.86 13.63 -17.46
N TYR A 358 -23.38 12.91 -18.43
CA TYR A 358 -24.75 12.97 -18.89
C TYR A 358 -25.52 11.72 -18.49
N ASP A 359 -26.78 11.89 -18.08
CA ASP A 359 -27.70 10.76 -18.02
C ASP A 359 -28.21 10.37 -19.42
N ILE A 360 -28.93 9.25 -19.52
CA ILE A 360 -29.48 8.77 -20.80
C ILE A 360 -30.49 9.73 -21.44
N LYS A 361 -30.99 10.73 -20.70
CA LYS A 361 -31.89 11.79 -21.20
C LYS A 361 -31.11 13.02 -21.70
N GLY A 362 -29.78 12.97 -21.67
CA GLY A 362 -28.90 14.07 -22.08
C GLY A 362 -28.77 15.19 -21.05
N ARG A 363 -29.22 14.99 -19.81
CA ARG A 363 -29.08 15.99 -18.75
C ARG A 363 -27.69 15.89 -18.14
N ILE A 364 -27.02 17.04 -17.97
CA ILE A 364 -25.74 17.10 -17.26
C ILE A 364 -26.01 16.83 -15.77
N THR A 365 -25.42 15.76 -15.27
CA THR A 365 -25.49 15.35 -13.86
C THR A 365 -24.24 15.72 -13.09
N LYS A 366 -23.09 15.88 -13.77
CA LYS A 366 -21.84 16.37 -13.18
C LYS A 366 -21.02 17.12 -14.21
N ASN A 367 -20.34 18.18 -13.79
CA ASN A 367 -19.45 18.98 -14.61
C ASN A 367 -18.29 19.46 -13.73
N ILE A 368 -17.08 19.01 -14.02
CA ILE A 368 -15.88 19.37 -13.26
C ILE A 368 -14.79 19.84 -14.22
N SER A 369 -13.91 20.69 -13.69
CA SER A 369 -12.70 21.14 -14.37
C SER A 369 -11.49 20.64 -13.59
N THR A 370 -10.45 20.20 -14.29
CA THR A 370 -9.25 19.62 -13.66
C THR A 370 -7.97 20.03 -14.37
N LEU A 371 -6.90 20.09 -13.58
CA LEU A 371 -5.50 20.22 -14.00
C LEU A 371 -4.71 18.92 -13.72
N GLN A 372 -5.38 17.89 -13.22
CA GLN A 372 -4.78 16.63 -12.77
C GLN A 372 -5.01 15.53 -13.81
N ARG A 373 -4.03 14.64 -14.04
CA ARG A 373 -4.20 13.45 -14.89
C ARG A 373 -5.18 12.46 -14.30
N PHE A 374 -5.01 12.16 -13.02
CA PHE A 374 -5.85 11.21 -12.31
C PHE A 374 -7.01 11.96 -11.64
N ASN A 375 -8.22 11.58 -12.00
CA ASN A 375 -9.43 12.23 -11.52
C ASN A 375 -10.40 11.19 -10.98
N GLU A 376 -10.94 11.51 -9.81
CA GLU A 376 -11.95 10.70 -9.14
C GLU A 376 -13.32 11.37 -9.28
N LEU A 377 -14.31 10.62 -9.77
CA LEU A 377 -15.68 11.09 -9.89
C LEU A 377 -16.65 10.20 -9.11
N HIS A 378 -17.29 10.80 -8.10
CA HIS A 378 -18.47 10.21 -7.46
C HIS A 378 -19.75 10.67 -8.14
N LEU A 379 -20.54 9.74 -8.64
CA LEU A 379 -21.83 9.90 -9.28
C LEU A 379 -22.92 9.58 -8.25
N HIS A 380 -23.66 10.61 -7.81
CA HIS A 380 -24.74 10.46 -6.83
C HIS A 380 -26.07 10.06 -7.49
N ASN A 381 -26.01 9.57 -8.72
CA ASN A 381 -27.16 9.42 -9.58
C ASN A 381 -27.82 8.04 -9.41
N PRO A 382 -29.11 7.87 -9.76
CA PRO A 382 -29.77 6.57 -9.72
C PRO A 382 -29.07 5.54 -10.63
N PRO A 383 -29.26 4.24 -10.38
CA PRO A 383 -28.77 3.19 -11.28
C PRO A 383 -29.19 3.46 -12.73
N GLY A 384 -28.27 3.30 -13.67
CA GLY A 384 -28.53 3.63 -15.07
C GLY A 384 -27.28 3.76 -15.93
N VAL A 385 -27.49 4.13 -17.20
CA VAL A 385 -26.42 4.37 -18.17
C VAL A 385 -26.08 5.86 -18.17
N TYR A 386 -24.78 6.15 -18.13
CA TYR A 386 -24.24 7.51 -18.21
C TYR A 386 -23.21 7.61 -19.33
N LEU A 387 -23.08 8.80 -19.89
CA LEU A 387 -22.03 9.15 -20.84
C LEU A 387 -21.09 10.16 -20.20
N ILE A 388 -19.79 9.90 -20.26
CA ILE A 388 -18.77 10.85 -19.85
C ILE A 388 -18.16 11.43 -21.12
N ASP A 389 -18.31 12.75 -21.30
CA ASP A 389 -17.59 13.50 -22.32
C ASP A 389 -16.46 14.30 -21.65
N ILE A 390 -15.30 14.28 -22.28
CA ILE A 390 -14.13 15.03 -21.83
C ILE A 390 -13.78 16.06 -22.89
N TYR A 391 -13.54 17.28 -22.43
CA TYR A 391 -13.25 18.43 -23.27
C TYR A 391 -11.92 19.07 -22.89
N HIS A 392 -11.13 19.42 -23.89
CA HIS A 392 -9.90 20.20 -23.76
C HIS A 392 -9.94 21.32 -24.79
N ASN A 393 -9.63 22.55 -24.36
CA ASN A 393 -9.71 23.74 -25.21
C ASN A 393 -11.05 23.87 -25.97
N GLN A 394 -12.17 23.59 -25.26
CA GLN A 394 -13.55 23.60 -25.78
C GLN A 394 -13.90 22.51 -26.81
N ASN A 395 -12.93 21.69 -27.23
CA ASN A 395 -13.16 20.57 -28.13
C ASN A 395 -13.47 19.31 -27.33
N LYS A 396 -14.45 18.51 -27.78
CA LYS A 396 -14.68 17.19 -27.21
C LYS A 396 -13.57 16.25 -27.70
N ILE A 397 -12.77 15.75 -26.78
CA ILE A 397 -11.60 14.91 -27.06
C ILE A 397 -11.87 13.42 -26.78
N PHE A 398 -12.85 13.11 -25.93
CA PHE A 398 -13.18 11.74 -25.57
C PHE A 398 -14.64 11.58 -25.18
N ASN A 399 -15.20 10.39 -25.41
CA ASN A 399 -16.52 9.99 -24.94
C ASN A 399 -16.48 8.52 -24.54
N GLN A 400 -17.07 8.19 -23.38
CA GLN A 400 -17.24 6.80 -22.98
C GLN A 400 -18.53 6.59 -22.21
N LYS A 401 -19.14 5.42 -22.43
CA LYS A 401 -20.32 4.95 -21.71
C LYS A 401 -19.90 4.21 -20.44
N ILE A 402 -20.58 4.50 -19.35
CA ILE A 402 -20.49 3.75 -18.09
C ILE A 402 -21.89 3.33 -17.61
N ILE A 403 -21.94 2.34 -16.72
CA ILE A 403 -23.16 1.82 -16.10
C ILE A 403 -23.00 1.95 -14.60
N VAL A 404 -23.90 2.70 -13.96
CA VAL A 404 -24.02 2.73 -12.50
C VAL A 404 -25.03 1.66 -12.09
N SER A 405 -24.57 0.69 -11.30
CA SER A 405 -25.38 -0.43 -10.81
C SER A 405 -25.02 -0.75 -9.36
N PRO A 406 -26.01 -0.91 -8.46
CA PRO A 406 -25.77 -1.39 -7.09
C PRO A 406 -25.13 -2.78 -7.06
N ALA A 407 -25.30 -3.57 -8.12
CA ALA A 407 -24.74 -4.91 -8.25
C ALA A 407 -23.27 -4.92 -8.72
N SER A 408 -22.69 -3.79 -9.14
CA SER A 408 -21.27 -3.76 -9.48
C SER A 408 -20.42 -4.10 -8.26
N SER A 409 -19.36 -4.87 -8.43
CA SER A 409 -18.32 -5.08 -7.41
C SER A 409 -17.34 -3.89 -7.34
N TYR A 410 -17.35 -2.99 -8.33
CA TYR A 410 -16.36 -1.93 -8.47
C TYR A 410 -16.92 -0.53 -8.25
N GLY A 411 -16.04 0.37 -7.80
CA GLY A 411 -16.31 1.81 -7.76
C GLY A 411 -17.53 2.18 -6.93
N GLY A 412 -17.58 1.83 -5.65
CA GLY A 412 -18.60 2.43 -4.79
C GLY A 412 -18.13 3.66 -4.04
N ARG A 413 -19.05 4.17 -3.21
CA ARG A 413 -19.00 5.47 -2.55
C ARG A 413 -17.75 5.74 -1.74
#